data_AF-A0A8X7PDP5-F1
#
_entry.id   AF-A0A8X7PDP5-F1
#
_cell.length_a   1.000
_cell.length_b   1.000
_cell.length_c   1.000
_cell.angle_alpha   90.00
_cell.angle_beta   90.00
_cell.angle_gamma   90.00
#
_symmetry.space_group_name_H-M   'P 1'
#
loop_
_entity.id
_entity.type
_entity.pdbx_description
1 polymer ?
#
loop_
_entity_poly.entity_id
_entity_poly.type
_entity_poly.pdbx_seq_one_letter_code
_entity_poly.pdbx_strand_id
1 'polypeptide(L)'
;MPLHEKLHLLKNYFTEAVSIAIIFFPFVLTSVFTYLRSLASMHFLGGLGSSTLAGCSLALASANITAYALFSGLTGGAETICSQAIGAKRYNLFRATIWRGMILLLFTSFPVLFIWLNIERILTMLKQDMELASIAGTFLLYSVPDLVAQSLLHPLKAYLKTQSKTRPLSILTGVTSILHFLIMYLFVSYFKFEVKGIAVSSVLSNFILVAFLFTFFKGNKLGSDDEEEGVTEESYEDRVREWKKLFYLAIPSCGMGCLEFWFYEIMILICGLLGKPKVAIASMGLIIQITSLVYIFPHSLSSAVSTRVGNELGSNRPHAARRAAIVGLCLSILLGIMASTFMFSVRNVWATFFTDDEQVINLVSKVLPIVCLCELGNCPQTTVGGVLRGSARPWVGASINAAAFYAIGLPVALVMAFPFGFGFGLKGLWLGMLAAQITCVIGMMVAMYRIDWELEAERARDLTSLDECRSDGEAGRLISRVESFEG
;
A
#
# COMPACT_ATOMS: atom_id res chain seq x y z
N MET A 1 3.68 14.98 -39.03
CA MET A 1 2.48 15.07 -38.19
C MET A 1 1.96 16.51 -38.18
N PRO A 2 0.80 16.79 -38.80
CA PRO A 2 0.18 18.12 -38.83
C PRO A 2 -0.15 18.67 -37.43
N LEU A 3 -0.19 20.00 -37.29
CA LEU A 3 -0.39 20.72 -36.02
C LEU A 3 -1.69 20.32 -35.30
N HIS A 4 -2.76 20.07 -36.05
CA HIS A 4 -4.06 19.67 -35.51
C HIS A 4 -4.01 18.31 -34.79
N GLU A 5 -3.26 17.37 -35.35
CA GLU A 5 -3.10 16.03 -34.80
C GLU A 5 -2.22 16.06 -33.54
N LYS A 6 -1.21 16.94 -33.48
CA LYS A 6 -0.43 17.21 -32.25
C LYS A 6 -1.30 17.81 -31.15
N LEU A 7 -2.18 18.77 -31.48
CA LEU A 7 -3.12 19.36 -30.51
C LEU A 7 -4.09 18.31 -29.95
N HIS A 8 -4.60 17.44 -30.82
CA HIS A 8 -5.51 16.36 -30.42
C HIS A 8 -4.83 15.35 -29.49
N LEU A 9 -3.57 14.97 -29.78
CA LEU A 9 -2.78 14.14 -28.87
C LEU A 9 -2.60 14.84 -27.51
N LEU A 10 -2.12 16.09 -27.49
CA LEU A 10 -1.92 16.83 -26.24
C LEU A 10 -3.20 16.92 -25.41
N LYS A 11 -4.34 17.14 -26.05
CA LYS A 11 -5.65 17.12 -25.40
C LYS A 11 -5.94 15.78 -24.73
N ASN A 12 -5.68 14.65 -25.41
CA ASN A 12 -5.89 13.32 -24.84
C ASN A 12 -4.99 13.04 -23.63
N TYR A 13 -3.71 13.43 -23.68
CA TYR A 13 -2.80 13.29 -22.54
C TYR A 13 -3.22 14.18 -21.37
N PHE A 14 -3.68 15.40 -21.64
CA PHE A 14 -4.19 16.30 -20.61
C PHE A 14 -5.47 15.78 -19.97
N THR A 15 -6.43 15.30 -20.77
CA THR A 15 -7.67 14.70 -20.26
C THR A 15 -7.37 13.50 -19.36
N GLU A 16 -6.42 12.64 -19.75
CA GLU A 16 -6.02 11.51 -18.92
C GLU A 16 -5.34 11.95 -17.60
N ALA A 17 -4.51 13.00 -17.64
CA ALA A 17 -3.93 13.57 -16.42
C ALA A 17 -5.01 14.09 -15.46
N VAL A 18 -6.07 14.72 -15.98
CA VAL A 18 -7.23 15.15 -15.19
C VAL A 18 -7.98 13.95 -14.61
N SER A 19 -8.20 12.88 -15.39
CA SER A 19 -8.85 11.66 -14.92
C SER A 19 -8.07 10.99 -13.78
N ILE A 20 -6.74 10.93 -13.89
CA ILE A 20 -5.86 10.46 -12.81
C ILE A 20 -5.96 11.39 -11.59
N ALA A 21 -5.93 12.72 -11.79
CA ALA A 21 -5.99 13.71 -10.73
C ALA A 21 -7.28 13.62 -9.89
N ILE A 22 -8.43 13.34 -10.52
CA ILE A 22 -9.73 13.18 -9.85
C ILE A 22 -9.70 12.04 -8.82
N ILE A 23 -8.94 10.98 -9.08
CA ILE A 23 -8.79 9.85 -8.15
C ILE A 23 -7.67 10.16 -7.14
N PHE A 24 -6.54 10.67 -7.65
CA PHE A 24 -5.32 10.95 -6.89
C PHE A 24 -5.53 11.92 -5.73
N PHE A 25 -6.07 13.13 -5.97
CA PHE A 25 -6.14 14.15 -4.93
C PHE A 25 -7.03 13.78 -3.75
N PRO A 26 -8.26 13.26 -3.95
CA PRO A 26 -9.07 12.81 -2.82
C PRO A 26 -8.39 11.65 -2.07
N PHE A 27 -7.72 10.75 -2.79
CA PHE A 27 -7.05 9.63 -2.14
C PHE A 27 -5.80 10.07 -1.34
N VAL A 28 -5.04 11.07 -1.82
CA VAL A 28 -4.01 11.75 -1.02
C VAL A 28 -4.61 12.32 0.25
N LEU A 29 -5.77 13.00 0.16
CA LEU A 29 -6.44 13.57 1.31
C LEU A 29 -6.87 12.50 2.34
N THR A 30 -7.40 11.36 1.88
CA THR A 30 -7.70 10.19 2.73
C THR A 30 -6.46 9.69 3.47
N SER A 31 -5.32 9.56 2.76
CA SER A 31 -4.06 9.11 3.35
C SER A 31 -3.47 10.13 4.32
N VAL A 32 -3.54 11.43 4.02
CA VAL A 32 -3.11 12.50 4.93
C VAL A 32 -3.93 12.49 6.21
N PHE A 33 -5.26 12.37 6.14
CA PHE A 33 -6.09 12.24 7.34
C PHE A 33 -5.73 11.02 8.18
N THR A 34 -5.46 9.88 7.53
CA THR A 34 -5.01 8.67 8.21
C THR A 34 -3.64 8.87 8.87
N TYR A 35 -2.71 9.55 8.20
CA TYR A 35 -1.39 9.87 8.75
C TYR A 35 -1.46 10.83 9.94
N LEU A 36 -2.30 11.88 9.86
CA LEU A 36 -2.55 12.81 10.96
C LEU A 36 -3.12 12.10 12.18
N ARG A 37 -3.99 11.09 11.97
CA ARG A 37 -4.51 10.24 13.04
C ARG A 37 -3.38 9.48 13.75
N SER A 38 -2.46 8.88 13.00
CA SER A 38 -1.28 8.20 13.56
C SER A 38 -0.35 9.16 14.30
N LEU A 39 -0.11 10.37 13.77
CA LEU A 39 0.65 11.40 14.46
C LEU A 39 0.00 11.81 15.79
N ALA A 40 -1.32 11.95 15.82
CA ALA A 40 -2.06 12.24 17.04
C ALA A 40 -1.85 11.15 18.09
N SER A 41 -2.00 9.88 17.71
CA SER A 41 -1.75 8.75 18.62
C SER A 41 -0.33 8.77 19.17
N MET A 42 0.68 9.08 18.35
CA MET A 42 2.06 9.21 18.81
C MET A 42 2.29 10.38 19.77
N HIS A 43 1.62 11.50 19.58
CA HIS A 43 1.70 12.64 20.50
C HIS A 43 1.21 12.27 21.91
N PHE A 44 0.03 11.63 22.01
CA PHE A 44 -0.47 11.16 23.30
C PHE A 44 0.40 10.07 23.91
N LEU A 45 0.97 9.16 23.10
CA LEU A 45 1.93 8.16 23.55
C LEU A 45 3.18 8.80 24.17
N GLY A 46 3.72 9.84 23.54
CA GLY A 46 4.89 10.58 24.05
C GLY A 46 4.63 11.20 25.43
N GLY A 47 3.40 11.66 25.70
CA GLY A 47 3.00 12.18 27.00
C GLY A 47 2.93 11.13 28.12
N LEU A 48 2.81 9.84 27.79
CA LEU A 48 2.72 8.73 28.76
C LEU A 48 4.09 8.16 29.16
N GLY A 49 5.20 8.72 28.63
CA GLY A 49 6.56 8.30 28.97
C GLY A 49 7.30 7.56 27.86
N SER A 50 8.63 7.50 27.98
CA SER A 50 9.54 6.96 26.96
C SER A 50 9.41 5.45 26.75
N SER A 51 9.27 4.66 27.82
CA SER A 51 9.03 3.21 27.73
C SER A 51 7.71 2.89 27.01
N THR A 52 6.65 3.64 27.34
CA THR A 52 5.32 3.51 26.72
C THR A 52 5.36 3.77 25.21
N LEU A 53 6.04 4.84 24.80
CA LEU A 53 6.22 5.18 23.39
C LEU A 53 7.00 4.09 22.64
N ALA A 54 8.09 3.59 23.23
CA ALA A 54 8.90 2.53 22.63
C ALA A 54 8.12 1.21 22.48
N GLY A 55 7.42 0.77 23.53
CA GLY A 55 6.61 -0.44 23.51
C GLY A 55 5.45 -0.35 22.50
N CYS A 56 4.79 0.80 22.41
CA CYS A 56 3.73 0.99 21.42
C CYS A 56 4.26 1.10 19.99
N SER A 57 5.45 1.67 19.78
CA SER A 57 6.10 1.67 18.48
C SER A 57 6.43 0.24 18.02
N LEU A 58 6.90 -0.62 18.94
CA LEU A 58 7.11 -2.04 18.68
C LEU A 58 5.79 -2.77 18.35
N ALA A 59 4.71 -2.42 19.03
CA ALA A 59 3.36 -2.91 18.76
C ALA A 59 2.90 -2.54 17.34
N LEU A 60 3.03 -1.27 16.95
CA LEU A 60 2.65 -0.76 15.64
C LEU A 60 3.48 -1.39 14.51
N ALA A 61 4.79 -1.54 14.69
CA ALA A 61 5.66 -2.26 13.76
C ALA A 61 5.20 -3.72 13.59
N SER A 62 4.92 -4.41 14.70
CA SER A 62 4.40 -5.78 14.70
C SER A 62 3.05 -5.88 13.97
N ALA A 63 2.13 -4.92 14.19
CA ALA A 63 0.85 -4.87 13.49
C ALA A 63 1.00 -4.59 11.99
N ASN A 64 1.92 -3.70 11.60
CA ASN A 64 2.20 -3.42 10.19
C ASN A 64 2.71 -4.67 9.48
N ILE A 65 3.70 -5.36 10.05
CA ILE A 65 4.31 -6.57 9.49
C ILE A 65 3.29 -7.69 9.35
N THR A 66 2.50 -7.94 10.40
CA THR A 66 1.65 -9.13 10.49
C THR A 66 0.26 -8.93 9.90
N ALA A 67 -0.27 -7.69 9.87
CA ALA A 67 -1.66 -7.42 9.52
C ALA A 67 -1.81 -6.33 8.46
N TYR A 68 -1.45 -5.07 8.75
CA TYR A 68 -1.90 -3.95 7.93
C TYR A 68 -1.28 -3.95 6.52
N ALA A 69 0.01 -4.26 6.39
CA ALA A 69 0.65 -4.40 5.08
C ALA A 69 0.06 -5.58 4.29
N LEU A 70 -0.16 -6.71 4.98
CA LEU A 70 -0.77 -7.92 4.43
C LEU A 70 -2.18 -7.66 3.88
N PHE A 71 -3.03 -6.98 4.66
CA PHE A 71 -4.41 -6.67 4.26
C PHE A 71 -4.46 -5.70 3.08
N SER A 72 -3.64 -4.65 3.12
CA SER A 72 -3.50 -3.72 2.00
C SER A 72 -3.03 -4.44 0.73
N GLY A 73 -2.07 -5.34 0.87
CA GLY A 73 -1.48 -6.10 -0.23
C GLY A 73 -2.47 -7.08 -0.89
N LEU A 74 -3.15 -7.90 -0.09
CA LEU A 74 -4.17 -8.85 -0.56
C LEU A 74 -5.34 -8.14 -1.26
N THR A 75 -5.73 -6.96 -0.75
CA THR A 75 -6.77 -6.14 -1.37
C THR A 75 -6.41 -5.68 -2.77
N GLY A 76 -5.12 -5.50 -3.08
CA GLY A 76 -4.66 -5.13 -4.43
C GLY A 76 -5.09 -6.13 -5.52
N GLY A 77 -5.20 -7.41 -5.19
CA GLY A 77 -5.74 -8.42 -6.12
C GLY A 77 -7.22 -8.22 -6.41
N ALA A 78 -8.02 -7.94 -5.39
CA ALA A 78 -9.43 -7.62 -5.54
C ALA A 78 -9.64 -6.31 -6.33
N GLU A 79 -8.83 -5.28 -6.05
CA GLU A 79 -8.87 -3.99 -6.78
C GLU A 79 -8.63 -4.17 -8.28
N THR A 80 -7.71 -5.06 -8.65
CA THR A 80 -7.40 -5.39 -10.04
C THR A 80 -8.63 -5.93 -10.76
N ILE A 81 -9.23 -7.01 -10.25
CA ILE A 81 -10.43 -7.62 -10.82
C ILE A 81 -11.57 -6.59 -10.87
N CYS A 82 -11.78 -5.85 -9.78
CA CYS A 82 -12.82 -4.85 -9.68
C CYS A 82 -12.67 -3.71 -10.69
N SER A 83 -11.46 -3.19 -10.92
CA SER A 83 -11.22 -2.13 -11.90
C SER A 83 -11.53 -2.59 -13.33
N GLN A 84 -11.09 -3.79 -13.71
CA GLN A 84 -11.40 -4.36 -15.03
C GLN A 84 -12.89 -4.69 -15.17
N ALA A 85 -13.53 -5.22 -14.12
CA ALA A 85 -14.96 -5.51 -14.11
C ALA A 85 -15.81 -4.24 -14.26
N ILE A 86 -15.46 -3.14 -13.59
CA ILE A 86 -16.11 -1.84 -13.78
C ILE A 86 -15.90 -1.33 -15.22
N GLY A 87 -14.69 -1.43 -15.77
CA GLY A 87 -14.41 -1.09 -17.16
C GLY A 87 -15.26 -1.89 -18.16
N ALA A 88 -15.47 -3.17 -17.88
CA ALA A 88 -16.28 -4.09 -18.68
C ALA A 88 -17.80 -3.99 -18.40
N LYS A 89 -18.22 -3.13 -17.45
CA LYS A 89 -19.61 -3.01 -16.95
C LYS A 89 -20.18 -4.30 -16.35
N ARG A 90 -19.32 -5.16 -15.77
CA ARG A 90 -19.68 -6.42 -15.08
C ARG A 90 -19.87 -6.16 -13.59
N TYR A 91 -20.99 -5.55 -13.23
CA TYR A 91 -21.23 -5.07 -11.86
C TYR A 91 -21.47 -6.21 -10.86
N ASN A 92 -22.03 -7.34 -11.30
CA ASN A 92 -22.20 -8.54 -10.48
C ASN A 92 -20.84 -9.12 -10.05
N LEU A 93 -19.90 -9.28 -11.00
CA LEU A 93 -18.54 -9.72 -10.72
C LEU A 93 -17.82 -8.76 -9.77
N PHE A 94 -17.96 -7.46 -10.00
CA PHE A 94 -17.41 -6.42 -9.13
C PHE A 94 -17.90 -6.56 -7.68
N ARG A 95 -19.22 -6.65 -7.46
CA ARG A 95 -19.82 -6.79 -6.12
C ARG A 95 -19.39 -8.10 -5.46
N ALA A 96 -19.43 -9.21 -6.20
CA ALA A 96 -19.02 -10.52 -5.70
C ALA A 96 -17.53 -10.54 -5.30
N THR A 97 -16.66 -9.90 -6.08
CA THR A 97 -15.22 -9.80 -5.78
C THR A 97 -14.96 -9.00 -4.50
N ILE A 98 -15.69 -7.91 -4.26
CA ILE A 98 -15.57 -7.13 -3.02
C ILE A 98 -15.99 -7.96 -1.81
N TRP A 99 -17.06 -8.75 -1.93
CA TRP A 99 -17.47 -9.70 -0.90
C TRP A 99 -16.43 -10.78 -0.64
N ARG A 100 -15.88 -11.41 -1.69
CA ARG A 100 -14.79 -12.40 -1.59
C ARG A 100 -13.55 -11.77 -0.94
N GLY A 101 -13.24 -10.51 -1.25
CA GLY A 101 -12.17 -9.75 -0.61
C GLY A 101 -12.38 -9.58 0.90
N MET A 102 -13.59 -9.22 1.34
CA MET A 102 -13.91 -9.14 2.78
C MET A 102 -13.75 -10.50 3.47
N ILE A 103 -14.25 -11.58 2.86
CA ILE A 103 -14.12 -12.94 3.39
C ILE A 103 -12.64 -13.36 3.46
N LEU A 104 -11.86 -13.07 2.42
CA LEU A 104 -10.43 -13.36 2.37
C LEU A 104 -9.67 -12.69 3.52
N LEU A 105 -9.93 -11.40 3.78
CA LEU A 105 -9.26 -10.68 4.86
C LEU A 105 -9.72 -11.16 6.24
N LEU A 106 -11.02 -11.43 6.42
CA LEU A 106 -11.52 -12.03 7.65
C LEU A 106 -10.86 -13.39 7.90
N PHE A 107 -10.69 -14.22 6.88
CA PHE A 107 -9.99 -15.50 7.02
C PHE A 107 -8.51 -15.29 7.38
N THR A 108 -7.85 -14.34 6.71
CA THR A 108 -6.46 -13.96 6.97
C THR A 108 -6.28 -13.39 8.39
N SER A 109 -7.32 -12.80 8.97
CA SER A 109 -7.28 -12.27 10.33
C SER A 109 -7.15 -13.36 11.41
N PHE A 110 -7.56 -14.61 11.16
CA PHE A 110 -7.46 -15.68 12.16
C PHE A 110 -6.01 -16.02 12.54
N PRO A 111 -5.09 -16.30 11.59
CA PRO A 111 -3.67 -16.47 11.92
C PRO A 111 -3.07 -15.25 12.65
N VAL A 112 -3.43 -14.04 12.20
CA VAL A 112 -2.94 -12.79 12.79
C VAL A 112 -3.42 -12.64 14.24
N LEU A 113 -4.66 -13.00 14.53
CA LEU A 113 -5.22 -13.02 15.88
C LEU A 113 -4.36 -13.89 16.80
N PHE A 114 -4.01 -15.11 16.40
CA PHE A 114 -3.16 -15.98 17.22
C PHE A 114 -1.78 -15.38 17.46
N ILE A 115 -1.20 -14.70 16.47
CA ILE A 115 0.07 -13.99 16.61
C ILE A 115 -0.07 -12.85 17.63
N TRP A 116 -1.10 -12.02 17.51
CA TRP A 116 -1.32 -10.85 18.40
C TRP A 116 -1.59 -11.27 19.84
N LEU A 117 -2.34 -12.35 20.07
CA LEU A 117 -2.59 -12.90 21.40
C LEU A 117 -1.30 -13.44 22.07
N ASN A 118 -0.30 -13.84 21.28
CA ASN A 118 0.96 -14.38 21.77
C ASN A 118 2.15 -13.42 21.56
N ILE A 119 1.90 -12.16 21.19
CA ILE A 119 2.96 -11.27 20.72
C ILE A 119 3.98 -10.93 21.81
N GLU A 120 3.56 -10.78 23.06
CA GLU A 120 4.48 -10.57 24.19
C GLU A 120 5.47 -11.73 24.32
N ARG A 121 4.98 -12.98 24.20
CA ARG A 121 5.81 -14.18 24.22
C ARG A 121 6.74 -14.24 22.99
N ILE A 122 6.22 -13.89 21.82
CA ILE A 122 7.02 -13.88 20.58
C ILE A 122 8.15 -12.84 20.70
N LEU A 123 7.85 -11.62 21.15
CA LEU A 123 8.83 -10.55 21.29
C LEU A 123 9.89 -10.88 22.36
N THR A 124 9.50 -11.47 23.48
CA THR A 124 10.45 -11.95 24.50
C THR A 124 11.32 -13.10 23.99
N MET A 125 10.78 -14.01 23.17
CA MET A 125 11.57 -15.03 22.47
C MET A 125 12.57 -14.42 21.47
N LEU A 126 12.20 -13.31 20.84
CA LEU A 126 13.08 -12.49 20.01
C LEU A 126 14.03 -11.60 20.83
N LYS A 127 14.15 -11.84 22.15
CA LYS A 127 15.02 -11.14 23.10
C LYS A 127 14.76 -9.64 23.21
N GLN A 128 13.53 -9.20 22.93
CA GLN A 128 13.11 -7.84 23.26
C GLN A 128 13.00 -7.65 24.78
N ASP A 129 13.14 -6.40 25.21
CA ASP A 129 12.94 -6.03 26.61
C ASP A 129 11.53 -6.41 27.09
N MET A 130 11.45 -6.97 28.31
CA MET A 130 10.22 -7.54 28.85
C MET A 130 9.14 -6.48 29.10
N GLU A 131 9.53 -5.28 29.53
CA GLU A 131 8.61 -4.15 29.73
C GLU A 131 8.02 -3.70 28.40
N LEU A 132 8.87 -3.53 27.38
CA LEU A 132 8.43 -3.13 26.03
C LEU A 132 7.54 -4.18 25.39
N ALA A 133 7.88 -5.47 25.53
CA ALA A 133 7.08 -6.57 25.02
C ALA A 133 5.70 -6.65 25.70
N SER A 134 5.61 -6.38 27.00
CA SER A 134 4.33 -6.36 27.73
C SER A 134 3.44 -5.17 27.32
N ILE A 135 4.02 -3.99 27.13
CA ILE A 135 3.31 -2.82 26.59
C ILE A 135 2.78 -3.12 25.18
N ALA A 136 3.61 -3.73 24.32
CA ALA A 136 3.22 -4.11 22.97
C ALA A 136 2.10 -5.16 22.97
N GLY A 137 2.19 -6.16 23.85
CA GLY A 137 1.15 -7.17 24.08
C GLY A 137 -0.18 -6.54 24.48
N THR A 138 -0.16 -5.62 25.44
CA THR A 138 -1.35 -4.89 25.87
C THR A 138 -1.95 -4.08 24.71
N PHE A 139 -1.14 -3.32 23.98
CA PHE A 139 -1.64 -2.51 22.86
C PHE A 139 -2.31 -3.37 21.78
N LEU A 140 -1.67 -4.49 21.38
CA LEU A 140 -2.19 -5.37 20.34
C LEU A 140 -3.40 -6.17 20.78
N LEU A 141 -3.46 -6.60 22.04
CA LEU A 141 -4.64 -7.26 22.60
C LEU A 141 -5.88 -6.37 22.48
N TYR A 142 -5.75 -5.09 22.84
CA TYR A 142 -6.85 -4.12 22.70
C TYR A 142 -7.10 -3.68 21.25
N SER A 143 -6.15 -3.93 20.34
CA SER A 143 -6.30 -3.67 18.92
C SER A 143 -6.93 -4.85 18.15
N VAL A 144 -7.11 -6.02 18.76
CA VAL A 144 -7.68 -7.22 18.10
C VAL A 144 -8.96 -6.94 17.29
N PRO A 145 -9.96 -6.19 17.80
CA PRO A 145 -11.17 -5.92 17.01
C PRO A 145 -10.90 -5.09 15.74
N ASP A 146 -9.75 -4.40 15.66
CA ASP A 146 -9.33 -3.68 14.46
C ASP A 146 -9.10 -4.62 13.28
N LEU A 147 -8.72 -5.89 13.52
CA LEU A 147 -8.56 -6.87 12.46
C LEU A 147 -9.85 -7.05 11.66
N VAL A 148 -11.00 -7.06 12.35
CA VAL A 148 -12.32 -7.11 11.71
C VAL A 148 -12.62 -5.80 10.98
N ALA A 149 -12.37 -4.66 11.64
CA ALA A 149 -12.61 -3.35 11.03
C ALA A 149 -11.80 -3.16 9.73
N GLN A 150 -10.51 -3.50 9.73
CA GLN A 150 -9.65 -3.42 8.54
C GLN A 150 -10.05 -4.41 7.45
N SER A 151 -10.48 -5.62 7.83
CA SER A 151 -10.98 -6.62 6.87
C SER A 151 -12.21 -6.13 6.09
N LEU A 152 -13.00 -5.23 6.69
CA LEU A 152 -14.11 -4.55 6.02
C LEU A 152 -13.63 -3.30 5.29
N LEU A 153 -12.83 -2.44 5.93
CA LEU A 153 -12.42 -1.15 5.38
C LEU A 153 -11.62 -1.25 4.09
N HIS A 154 -10.71 -2.20 3.97
CA HIS A 154 -9.86 -2.30 2.78
C HIS A 154 -10.69 -2.58 1.50
N PRO A 155 -11.56 -3.62 1.45
CA PRO A 155 -12.44 -3.85 0.31
C PRO A 155 -13.46 -2.72 0.09
N LEU A 156 -14.01 -2.11 1.14
CA LEU A 156 -14.94 -0.98 0.98
C LEU A 156 -14.26 0.27 0.39
N LYS A 157 -13.00 0.54 0.75
CA LYS A 157 -12.18 1.59 0.13
C LYS A 157 -11.92 1.27 -1.35
N ALA A 158 -11.56 0.01 -1.64
CA ALA A 158 -11.39 -0.49 -3.01
C ALA A 158 -12.65 -0.28 -3.86
N TYR A 159 -13.83 -0.61 -3.31
CA TYR A 159 -15.13 -0.46 -3.95
C TYR A 159 -15.37 0.97 -4.49
N LEU A 160 -15.09 1.99 -3.69
CA LEU A 160 -15.22 3.40 -4.09
C LEU A 160 -14.11 3.81 -5.06
N LYS A 161 -12.88 3.33 -4.83
CA LYS A 161 -11.70 3.70 -5.60
C LYS A 161 -11.75 3.19 -7.04
N THR A 162 -12.14 1.94 -7.28
CA THR A 162 -12.20 1.35 -8.64
C THR A 162 -13.28 2.01 -9.50
N GLN A 163 -14.33 2.54 -8.89
CA GLN A 163 -15.36 3.34 -9.56
C GLN A 163 -14.98 4.81 -9.78
N SER A 164 -13.76 5.22 -9.41
CA SER A 164 -13.32 6.63 -9.42
C SER A 164 -14.14 7.56 -8.51
N LYS A 165 -14.88 7.01 -7.53
CA LYS A 165 -15.73 7.76 -6.59
C LYS A 165 -15.01 7.94 -5.25
N THR A 166 -13.82 8.57 -5.25
CA THR A 166 -12.97 8.69 -4.05
C THR A 166 -13.35 9.84 -3.12
N ARG A 167 -14.03 10.88 -3.60
CA ARG A 167 -14.40 12.05 -2.78
C ARG A 167 -15.22 11.73 -1.52
N PRO A 168 -16.27 10.88 -1.55
CA PRO A 168 -17.00 10.48 -0.35
C PRO A 168 -16.09 9.82 0.68
N LEU A 169 -15.18 8.93 0.24
CA LEU A 169 -14.22 8.27 1.13
C LEU A 169 -13.35 9.29 1.87
N SER A 170 -12.84 10.31 1.17
CA SER A 170 -12.00 11.35 1.77
C SER A 170 -12.75 12.19 2.80
N ILE A 171 -13.99 12.58 2.49
CA ILE A 171 -14.83 13.37 3.42
C ILE A 171 -15.13 12.56 4.68
N LEU A 172 -15.58 11.31 4.53
CA LEU A 172 -15.91 10.44 5.66
C LEU A 172 -14.66 10.14 6.51
N THR A 173 -13.52 9.90 5.88
CA THR A 173 -12.24 9.70 6.59
C THR A 173 -11.83 10.97 7.35
N GLY A 174 -12.04 12.15 6.78
CA GLY A 174 -11.79 13.43 7.46
C GLY A 174 -12.66 13.62 8.69
N VAL A 175 -13.97 13.37 8.58
CA VAL A 175 -14.91 13.42 9.71
C VAL A 175 -14.51 12.43 10.79
N THR A 176 -14.24 11.17 10.43
CA THR A 176 -13.78 10.15 11.38
C THR A 176 -12.46 10.54 12.04
N SER A 177 -11.54 11.20 11.31
CA SER A 177 -10.26 11.64 11.88
C SER A 177 -10.44 12.75 12.91
N ILE A 178 -11.36 13.69 12.68
CA ILE A 178 -11.71 14.71 13.69
C ILE A 178 -12.34 14.05 14.92
N LEU A 179 -13.27 13.11 14.73
CA LEU A 179 -13.87 12.35 15.83
C LEU A 179 -12.82 11.52 16.59
N HIS A 180 -11.81 10.98 15.90
CA HIS A 180 -10.74 10.23 16.53
C HIS A 180 -10.01 11.07 17.58
N PHE A 181 -9.70 12.34 17.31
CA PHE A 181 -9.08 13.23 18.30
C PHE A 181 -9.94 13.38 19.56
N LEU A 182 -11.26 13.56 19.40
CA LEU A 182 -12.19 13.68 20.52
C LEU A 182 -12.24 12.38 21.33
N ILE A 183 -12.34 11.23 20.65
CA ILE A 183 -12.34 9.91 21.29
C ILE A 183 -11.01 9.69 22.03
N MET A 184 -9.88 9.97 21.39
CA MET A 184 -8.55 9.86 22.00
C MET A 184 -8.44 10.69 23.28
N TYR A 185 -8.87 11.95 23.25
CA TYR A 185 -8.86 12.82 24.42
C TYR A 185 -9.73 12.25 25.56
N LEU A 186 -10.93 11.75 25.25
CA LEU A 186 -11.80 11.15 26.26
C LEU A 186 -11.18 9.89 26.89
N PHE A 187 -10.67 8.96 26.07
CA PHE A 187 -10.14 7.70 26.57
C PHE A 187 -8.80 7.85 27.30
N VAL A 188 -7.93 8.75 26.85
CA VAL A 188 -6.58 8.89 27.42
C VAL A 188 -6.51 9.99 28.47
N SER A 189 -7.03 11.18 28.21
CA SER A 189 -6.91 12.30 29.16
C SER A 189 -8.00 12.27 30.23
N TYR A 190 -9.24 11.95 29.87
CA TYR A 190 -10.36 11.98 30.82
C TYR A 190 -10.52 10.65 31.59
N PHE A 191 -10.66 9.52 30.89
CA PHE A 191 -10.80 8.20 31.52
C PHE A 191 -9.50 7.57 31.98
N LYS A 192 -8.35 8.11 31.55
CA LYS A 192 -7.01 7.63 31.94
C LYS A 192 -6.79 6.15 31.66
N PHE A 193 -7.26 5.66 30.52
CA PHE A 193 -7.01 4.27 30.09
C PHE A 193 -5.62 4.05 29.50
N GLU A 194 -4.75 5.08 29.51
CA GLU A 194 -3.36 5.02 29.05
C GLU A 194 -3.24 4.36 27.66
N VAL A 195 -2.34 3.39 27.50
CA VAL A 195 -2.09 2.64 26.25
C VAL A 195 -3.36 1.98 25.70
N LYS A 196 -4.20 1.45 26.59
CA LYS A 196 -5.46 0.77 26.21
C LYS A 196 -6.41 1.78 25.56
N GLY A 197 -6.45 3.00 26.08
CA GLY A 197 -7.26 4.09 25.54
C GLY A 197 -6.88 4.43 24.09
N ILE A 198 -5.59 4.41 23.75
CA ILE A 198 -5.08 4.71 22.40
C ILE A 198 -5.46 3.61 21.40
N ALA A 199 -5.29 2.34 21.79
CA ALA A 199 -5.69 1.20 20.99
C ALA A 199 -7.21 1.20 20.71
N VAL A 200 -8.03 1.33 21.77
CA VAL A 200 -9.51 1.35 21.66
C VAL A 200 -10.00 2.55 20.84
N SER A 201 -9.38 3.72 20.99
CA SER A 201 -9.73 4.91 20.19
C SER A 201 -9.53 4.68 18.70
N SER A 202 -8.46 3.98 18.33
CA SER A 202 -8.18 3.61 16.93
C SER A 202 -9.21 2.63 16.39
N VAL A 203 -9.48 1.55 17.13
CA VAL A 203 -10.50 0.55 16.81
C VAL A 203 -11.87 1.20 16.58
N LEU A 204 -12.32 2.00 17.55
CA LEU A 204 -13.63 2.65 17.50
C LEU A 204 -13.74 3.59 16.30
N SER A 205 -12.68 4.33 16.00
CA SER A 205 -12.65 5.22 14.84
C SER A 205 -12.77 4.45 13.53
N ASN A 206 -12.09 3.30 13.40
CA ASN A 206 -12.20 2.47 12.21
C ASN A 206 -13.62 1.88 12.07
N PHE A 207 -14.25 1.44 13.16
CA PHE A 207 -15.67 1.01 13.12
C PHE A 207 -16.63 2.15 12.78
N ILE A 208 -16.39 3.38 13.24
CA ILE A 208 -17.17 4.55 12.83
C ILE A 208 -17.04 4.77 11.32
N LEU A 209 -15.85 4.67 10.75
CA LEU A 209 -15.66 4.78 9.30
C LEU A 209 -16.39 3.65 8.55
N VAL A 210 -16.35 2.41 9.06
CA VAL A 210 -17.13 1.29 8.51
C VAL A 210 -18.62 1.63 8.50
N ALA A 211 -19.16 2.09 9.63
CA ALA A 211 -20.56 2.47 9.75
C ALA A 211 -20.95 3.60 8.78
N PHE A 212 -20.12 4.63 8.66
CA PHE A 212 -20.32 5.73 7.71
C PHE A 212 -20.30 5.27 6.24
N LEU A 213 -19.41 4.33 5.90
CA LEU A 213 -19.38 3.77 4.54
C LEU A 213 -20.64 2.94 4.26
N PHE A 214 -21.08 2.10 5.19
CA PHE A 214 -22.31 1.33 5.03
C PHE A 214 -23.56 2.22 4.93
N THR A 215 -23.66 3.28 5.72
CA THR A 215 -24.80 4.22 5.61
C THR A 215 -24.75 4.99 4.29
N PHE A 216 -23.57 5.41 3.84
CA PHE A 216 -23.38 6.02 2.52
C PHE A 216 -23.82 5.10 1.38
N PHE A 217 -23.47 3.81 1.43
CA PHE A 217 -23.89 2.83 0.42
C PHE A 217 -25.38 2.50 0.46
N LYS A 218 -26.05 2.58 1.61
CA LYS A 218 -27.52 2.43 1.71
C LYS A 218 -28.28 3.64 1.20
N GLY A 219 -27.80 4.85 1.52
CA GLY A 219 -28.48 6.11 1.20
C GLY A 219 -28.41 6.48 -0.28
N ASN A 220 -27.26 6.25 -0.91
CA ASN A 220 -27.16 6.28 -2.36
C ASN A 220 -27.60 4.90 -2.86
N LYS A 221 -28.88 4.71 -3.23
CA LYS A 221 -29.38 3.48 -3.87
C LYS A 221 -28.42 3.05 -4.99
N LEU A 222 -27.45 2.21 -4.65
CA LEU A 222 -26.27 2.05 -5.48
C LEU A 222 -26.58 0.99 -6.53
N GLY A 223 -27.16 1.46 -7.64
CA GLY A 223 -27.48 0.67 -8.82
C GLY A 223 -28.86 0.92 -9.44
N SER A 224 -29.50 2.07 -9.24
CA SER A 224 -30.76 2.37 -9.94
C SER A 224 -30.60 2.76 -11.41
N ASP A 225 -29.37 2.96 -11.88
CA ASP A 225 -29.06 3.15 -13.31
C ASP A 225 -28.46 1.88 -13.94
N ASP A 226 -28.37 0.78 -13.17
CA ASP A 226 -27.86 -0.50 -13.63
C ASP A 226 -28.99 -1.27 -14.34
N GLU A 227 -29.22 -0.96 -15.62
CA GLU A 227 -30.02 -1.78 -16.52
C GLU A 227 -29.51 -3.24 -16.47
N GLU A 228 -30.39 -4.13 -16.00
CA GLU A 228 -30.47 -5.56 -16.34
C GLU A 228 -29.15 -6.32 -16.54
N GLU A 229 -28.32 -6.45 -15.50
CA GLU A 229 -27.44 -7.64 -15.43
C GLU A 229 -28.27 -8.77 -14.79
N GLY A 230 -28.83 -9.63 -15.64
CA GLY A 230 -29.65 -10.77 -15.22
C GLY A 230 -28.98 -11.57 -14.11
N VAL A 231 -29.75 -11.95 -13.08
CA VAL A 231 -29.26 -12.77 -11.97
C VAL A 231 -29.08 -14.20 -12.49
N THR A 232 -27.93 -14.50 -13.07
CA THR A 232 -27.49 -15.87 -13.31
C THR A 232 -26.92 -16.44 -12.01
N GLU A 233 -27.48 -17.54 -11.54
CA GLU A 233 -27.00 -18.27 -10.38
C GLU A 233 -25.60 -18.82 -10.67
N GLU A 234 -24.56 -18.35 -9.96
CA GLU A 234 -23.19 -18.83 -10.17
C GLU A 234 -23.13 -20.34 -9.87
N SER A 235 -22.58 -21.15 -10.79
CA SER A 235 -22.30 -22.56 -10.51
C SER A 235 -21.24 -22.69 -9.40
N TYR A 236 -21.16 -23.86 -8.76
CA TYR A 236 -20.07 -24.17 -7.82
C TYR A 236 -18.70 -24.04 -8.50
N GLU A 237 -18.59 -24.47 -9.75
CA GLU A 237 -17.35 -24.40 -10.53
C GLU A 237 -16.94 -22.95 -10.83
N ASP A 238 -17.91 -22.08 -11.11
CA ASP A 238 -17.67 -20.64 -11.27
C ASP A 238 -17.12 -20.04 -9.98
N ARG A 239 -17.71 -20.36 -8.82
CA ARG A 239 -17.21 -19.89 -7.52
C ARG A 239 -15.76 -20.30 -7.28
N VAL A 240 -15.41 -21.57 -7.51
CA VAL A 240 -14.04 -22.07 -7.33
C VAL A 240 -13.07 -21.36 -8.26
N ARG A 241 -13.45 -21.13 -9.52
CA ARG A 241 -12.64 -20.39 -10.50
C ARG A 241 -12.40 -18.94 -10.07
N GLU A 242 -13.43 -18.23 -9.63
CA GLU A 242 -13.31 -16.84 -9.20
C GLU A 242 -12.44 -16.70 -7.92
N TRP A 243 -12.52 -17.65 -7.00
CA TRP A 243 -11.58 -17.70 -5.87
C TRP A 243 -10.14 -17.96 -6.32
N LYS A 244 -9.90 -18.88 -7.27
CA LYS A 244 -8.56 -19.11 -7.83
C LYS A 244 -7.99 -17.85 -8.49
N LYS A 245 -8.79 -17.15 -9.30
CA LYS A 245 -8.42 -15.86 -9.91
C LYS A 245 -8.05 -14.82 -8.85
N LEU A 246 -8.86 -14.71 -7.79
CA LEU A 246 -8.59 -13.80 -6.68
C LEU A 246 -7.26 -14.12 -5.98
N PHE A 247 -7.01 -15.38 -5.61
CA PHE A 247 -5.75 -15.77 -4.96
C PHE A 247 -4.53 -15.55 -5.86
N TYR A 248 -4.65 -15.88 -7.15
CA TYR A 248 -3.60 -15.69 -8.15
C TYR A 248 -3.17 -14.22 -8.28
N LEU A 249 -4.09 -13.27 -8.07
CA LEU A 249 -3.78 -11.83 -8.11
C LEU A 249 -3.47 -11.25 -6.72
N ALA A 250 -4.11 -11.73 -5.66
CA ALA A 250 -3.97 -11.21 -4.31
C ALA A 250 -2.63 -11.56 -3.67
N ILE A 251 -2.16 -12.81 -3.80
CA ILE A 251 -0.90 -13.26 -3.19
C ILE A 251 0.29 -12.48 -3.77
N PRO A 252 0.45 -12.34 -5.11
CA PRO A 252 1.56 -11.57 -5.65
C PRO A 252 1.41 -10.07 -5.40
N SER A 253 0.18 -9.53 -5.42
CA SER A 253 -0.04 -8.11 -5.06
C SER A 253 0.38 -7.83 -3.62
N CYS A 254 0.13 -8.80 -2.74
CA CYS A 254 0.62 -8.77 -1.37
C CYS A 254 2.13 -8.83 -1.30
N GLY A 255 2.76 -9.79 -1.99
CA GLY A 255 4.22 -9.88 -2.05
C GLY A 255 4.84 -8.57 -2.54
N MET A 256 4.29 -7.96 -3.59
CA MET A 256 4.81 -6.72 -4.15
C MET A 256 4.84 -5.56 -3.14
N GLY A 257 3.81 -5.42 -2.29
CA GLY A 257 3.80 -4.41 -1.22
C GLY A 257 4.62 -4.81 0.01
N CYS A 258 4.40 -6.02 0.52
CA CYS A 258 5.02 -6.50 1.76
C CYS A 258 6.54 -6.62 1.66
N LEU A 259 7.07 -7.08 0.53
CA LEU A 259 8.52 -7.23 0.35
C LEU A 259 9.27 -5.90 0.54
N GLU A 260 8.68 -4.79 0.07
CA GLU A 260 9.23 -3.45 0.24
C GLU A 260 9.14 -2.99 1.71
N PHE A 261 7.98 -3.12 2.35
CA PHE A 261 7.80 -2.73 3.75
C PHE A 261 8.67 -3.54 4.71
N TRP A 262 8.72 -4.87 4.54
CA TRP A 262 9.55 -5.74 5.37
C TRP A 262 11.04 -5.44 5.20
N PHE A 263 11.48 -4.94 4.04
CA PHE A 263 12.86 -4.52 3.87
C PHE A 263 13.21 -3.34 4.80
N TYR A 264 12.32 -2.35 4.96
CA TYR A 264 12.52 -1.26 5.94
C TYR A 264 12.61 -1.80 7.38
N GLU A 265 11.75 -2.74 7.75
CA GLU A 265 11.76 -3.35 9.09
C GLU A 265 13.06 -4.14 9.34
N ILE A 266 13.52 -4.89 8.34
CA ILE A 266 14.83 -5.57 8.38
C ILE A 266 15.97 -4.57 8.55
N MET A 267 15.94 -3.43 7.83
CA MET A 267 16.94 -2.38 8.01
C MET A 267 16.94 -1.80 9.42
N ILE A 268 15.77 -1.60 10.05
CA ILE A 268 15.67 -1.15 11.45
C ILE A 268 16.31 -2.18 12.39
N LEU A 269 16.02 -3.47 12.20
CA LEU A 269 16.63 -4.54 12.98
C LEU A 269 18.16 -4.54 12.84
N ILE A 270 18.68 -4.35 11.62
CA ILE A 270 20.12 -4.25 11.36
C ILE A 270 20.73 -3.01 12.01
N CYS A 271 20.00 -1.89 12.12
CA CYS A 271 20.47 -0.70 12.85
C CYS A 271 20.82 -1.03 14.31
N GLY A 272 20.10 -1.96 14.94
CA GLY A 272 20.38 -2.44 16.30
C GLY A 272 21.69 -3.23 16.44
N LEU A 273 22.29 -3.66 15.34
CA LEU A 273 23.56 -4.38 15.30
C LEU A 273 24.76 -3.49 14.97
N LEU A 274 24.53 -2.20 14.69
CA LEU A 274 25.59 -1.24 14.40
C LEU A 274 26.30 -0.79 15.69
N GLY A 275 27.52 -0.25 15.56
CA GLY A 275 28.34 0.15 16.72
C GLY A 275 27.73 1.22 17.65
N LYS A 276 26.79 2.04 17.15
CA LYS A 276 25.99 3.01 17.94
C LYS A 276 24.49 2.75 17.74
N PRO A 277 23.93 1.69 18.33
CA PRO A 277 22.60 1.20 17.95
C PRO A 277 21.49 2.17 18.34
N LYS A 278 21.58 2.83 19.52
CA LYS A 278 20.59 3.81 19.97
C LYS A 278 20.45 4.99 18.99
N VAL A 279 21.57 5.58 18.57
CA VAL A 279 21.59 6.71 17.63
C VAL A 279 21.11 6.25 16.25
N ALA A 280 21.56 5.09 15.77
CA ALA A 280 21.15 4.57 14.47
C ALA A 280 19.66 4.26 14.38
N ILE A 281 19.09 3.59 15.39
CA ILE A 281 17.65 3.29 15.46
C ILE A 281 16.83 4.59 15.52
N ALA A 282 17.21 5.53 16.39
CA ALA A 282 16.52 6.82 16.50
C ALA A 282 16.55 7.59 15.16
N SER A 283 17.73 7.69 14.51
CA SER A 283 17.85 8.31 13.19
C SER A 283 17.02 7.59 12.13
N MET A 284 17.03 6.26 12.10
CA MET A 284 16.22 5.47 11.15
C MET A 284 14.72 5.75 11.35
N GLY A 285 14.24 5.79 12.59
CA GLY A 285 12.85 6.14 12.89
C GLY A 285 12.47 7.51 12.36
N LEU A 286 13.29 8.55 12.57
CA LEU A 286 13.04 9.90 12.05
C LEU A 286 13.04 9.96 10.51
N ILE A 287 13.89 9.15 9.86
CA ILE A 287 13.92 9.05 8.40
C ILE A 287 12.68 8.31 7.89
N ILE A 288 12.28 7.20 8.51
CA ILE A 288 11.05 6.49 8.15
C ILE A 288 9.83 7.39 8.30
N GLN A 289 9.80 8.26 9.31
CA GLN A 289 8.70 9.22 9.47
C GLN A 289 8.58 10.20 8.29
N ILE A 290 9.69 10.79 7.82
CA ILE A 290 9.63 11.68 6.65
C ILE A 290 9.32 10.91 5.36
N THR A 291 9.91 9.73 5.18
CA THR A 291 9.66 8.85 4.04
C THR A 291 8.19 8.42 4.01
N SER A 292 7.60 8.09 5.15
CA SER A 292 6.17 7.71 5.24
C SER A 292 5.25 8.86 4.83
N LEU A 293 5.56 10.09 5.26
CA LEU A 293 4.82 11.29 4.84
C LEU A 293 4.91 11.49 3.31
N VAL A 294 6.12 11.39 2.76
CA VAL A 294 6.35 11.56 1.32
C VAL A 294 5.72 10.43 0.50
N TYR A 295 5.73 9.20 1.01
CA TYR A 295 5.22 8.01 0.32
C TYR A 295 3.70 8.04 0.10
N ILE A 296 2.96 8.88 0.83
CA ILE A 296 1.53 9.10 0.59
C ILE A 296 1.26 9.46 -0.88
N PHE A 297 2.08 10.33 -1.46
CA PHE A 297 1.89 10.81 -2.83
C PHE A 297 2.11 9.71 -3.90
N PRO A 298 3.26 9.03 -3.98
CA PRO A 298 3.45 7.95 -4.96
C PRO A 298 2.50 6.78 -4.73
N HIS A 299 2.18 6.43 -3.48
CA HIS A 299 1.19 5.39 -3.19
C HIS A 299 -0.21 5.77 -3.74
N SER A 300 -0.62 7.02 -3.55
CA SER A 300 -1.90 7.49 -4.04
C SER A 300 -1.95 7.58 -5.58
N LEU A 301 -0.84 8.00 -6.21
CA LEU A 301 -0.74 8.02 -7.67
C LEU A 301 -0.77 6.60 -8.25
N SER A 302 -0.02 5.67 -7.65
CA SER A 302 -0.01 4.26 -8.02
C SER A 302 -1.40 3.64 -7.97
N SER A 303 -2.18 3.93 -6.92
CA SER A 303 -3.57 3.50 -6.82
C SER A 303 -4.46 4.11 -7.91
N ALA A 304 -4.31 5.40 -8.20
CA ALA A 304 -5.08 6.08 -9.24
C ALA A 304 -4.79 5.53 -10.64
N VAL A 305 -3.50 5.33 -10.96
CA VAL A 305 -3.05 4.76 -12.22
C VAL A 305 -3.50 3.30 -12.36
N SER A 306 -3.42 2.51 -11.28
CA SER A 306 -3.93 1.13 -11.26
C SER A 306 -5.42 1.07 -11.62
N THR A 307 -6.25 1.93 -11.01
CA THR A 307 -7.67 2.03 -11.35
C THR A 307 -7.88 2.44 -12.81
N ARG A 308 -7.18 3.48 -13.29
CA ARG A 308 -7.37 3.97 -14.67
C ARG A 308 -6.96 2.94 -15.71
N VAL A 309 -5.79 2.32 -15.54
CA VAL A 309 -5.30 1.26 -16.43
C VAL A 309 -6.27 0.07 -16.43
N GLY A 310 -6.70 -0.38 -15.25
CA GLY A 310 -7.65 -1.49 -15.14
C GLY A 310 -9.01 -1.18 -15.79
N ASN A 311 -9.56 0.02 -15.56
CA ASN A 311 -10.83 0.43 -16.17
C ASN A 311 -10.72 0.50 -17.70
N GLU A 312 -9.66 1.08 -18.26
CA GLU A 312 -9.50 1.17 -19.72
C GLU A 312 -9.24 -0.20 -20.37
N LEU A 313 -8.50 -1.09 -19.72
CA LEU A 313 -8.31 -2.47 -20.19
C LEU A 313 -9.64 -3.26 -20.16
N GLY A 314 -10.40 -3.15 -19.06
CA GLY A 314 -11.74 -3.74 -18.96
C GLY A 314 -12.73 -3.22 -20.00
N SER A 315 -12.63 -1.94 -20.36
CA SER A 315 -13.41 -1.34 -21.46
C SER A 315 -12.90 -1.68 -22.87
N ASN A 316 -11.91 -2.59 -22.99
CA ASN A 316 -11.29 -2.97 -24.26
C ASN A 316 -10.67 -1.77 -25.02
N ARG A 317 -10.00 -0.87 -24.29
CA ARG A 317 -9.32 0.32 -24.83
C ARG A 317 -7.81 0.29 -24.55
N PRO A 318 -7.06 -0.61 -25.20
CA PRO A 318 -5.63 -0.83 -24.94
C PRO A 318 -4.77 0.44 -25.13
N HIS A 319 -5.05 1.25 -26.15
CA HIS A 319 -4.36 2.52 -26.35
C HIS A 319 -4.63 3.55 -25.25
N ALA A 320 -5.82 3.54 -24.65
CA ALA A 320 -6.14 4.43 -23.52
C ALA A 320 -5.43 3.98 -22.25
N ALA A 321 -5.40 2.66 -21.99
CA ALA A 321 -4.63 2.07 -20.90
C ALA A 321 -3.13 2.43 -21.01
N ARG A 322 -2.54 2.31 -22.21
CA ARG A 322 -1.16 2.74 -22.47
C ARG A 322 -0.94 4.22 -22.16
N ARG A 323 -1.88 5.10 -22.55
CA ARG A 323 -1.78 6.53 -22.24
C ARG A 323 -1.86 6.79 -20.74
N ALA A 324 -2.77 6.15 -20.02
CA ALA A 324 -2.88 6.27 -18.56
C ALA A 324 -1.57 5.86 -17.86
N ALA A 325 -0.95 4.78 -18.33
CA ALA A 325 0.32 4.31 -17.81
C ALA A 325 1.47 5.32 -18.07
N ILE A 326 1.58 5.86 -19.28
CA ILE A 326 2.60 6.87 -19.64
C ILE A 326 2.40 8.18 -18.88
N VAL A 327 1.16 8.68 -18.80
CA VAL A 327 0.84 9.90 -18.03
C VAL A 327 1.15 9.70 -16.56
N GLY A 328 0.75 8.55 -15.99
CA GLY A 328 1.08 8.16 -14.63
C GLY A 328 2.59 8.18 -14.37
N LEU A 329 3.38 7.58 -15.26
CA LEU A 329 4.84 7.59 -15.16
C LEU A 329 5.41 9.02 -15.19
N CYS A 330 4.97 9.88 -16.12
CA CYS A 330 5.42 11.27 -16.18
C CYS A 330 5.09 12.05 -14.90
N LEU A 331 3.87 11.89 -14.36
CA LEU A 331 3.46 12.50 -13.09
C LEU A 331 4.30 11.97 -11.93
N SER A 332 4.66 10.69 -11.94
CA SER A 332 5.47 10.07 -10.88
C SER A 332 6.91 10.57 -10.86
N ILE A 333 7.50 10.87 -12.01
CA ILE A 333 8.84 11.47 -12.11
C ILE A 333 8.80 12.89 -11.54
N LEU A 334 7.77 13.67 -11.87
CA LEU A 334 7.57 15.01 -11.31
C LEU A 334 7.41 14.95 -9.78
N LEU A 335 6.57 14.04 -9.28
CA LEU A 335 6.40 13.82 -7.84
C LEU A 335 7.71 13.38 -7.17
N GLY A 336 8.50 12.52 -7.80
CA GLY A 336 9.82 12.12 -7.30
C GLY A 336 10.78 13.30 -7.17
N ILE A 337 10.83 14.19 -8.18
CA ILE A 337 11.65 15.41 -8.13
C ILE A 337 11.17 16.34 -7.01
N MET A 338 9.85 16.53 -6.87
CA MET A 338 9.26 17.35 -5.80
C MET A 338 9.58 16.77 -4.42
N ALA A 339 9.40 15.46 -4.24
CA ALA A 339 9.71 14.71 -3.02
C ALA A 339 11.19 14.84 -2.64
N SER A 340 12.10 14.55 -3.57
CA SER A 340 13.54 14.68 -3.39
C SER A 340 13.93 16.12 -3.02
N THR A 341 13.36 17.12 -3.70
CA THR A 341 13.63 18.54 -3.42
C THR A 341 13.14 18.94 -2.03
N PHE A 342 11.94 18.48 -1.64
CA PHE A 342 11.37 18.72 -0.31
C PHE A 342 12.26 18.13 0.79
N MET A 343 12.60 16.84 0.70
CA MET A 343 13.46 16.16 1.68
C MET A 343 14.85 16.78 1.77
N PHE A 344 15.43 17.18 0.64
CA PHE A 344 16.72 17.86 0.62
C PHE A 344 16.66 19.23 1.30
N SER A 345 15.57 19.98 1.09
CA SER A 345 15.38 21.31 1.67
C SER A 345 15.23 21.26 3.19
N VAL A 346 14.52 20.26 3.72
CA VAL A 346 14.28 20.11 5.16
C VAL A 346 15.38 19.33 5.89
N ARG A 347 16.44 18.89 5.19
CA ARG A 347 17.41 17.92 5.73
C ARG A 347 18.08 18.32 7.05
N ASN A 348 18.31 19.62 7.26
CA ASN A 348 18.99 20.14 8.45
C ASN A 348 18.01 20.52 9.58
N VAL A 349 16.71 20.55 9.31
CA VAL A 349 15.67 21.03 10.25
C VAL A 349 14.72 19.91 10.66
N TRP A 350 14.56 18.87 9.84
CA TRP A 350 13.60 17.81 10.11
C TRP A 350 13.79 17.15 11.47
N ALA A 351 15.03 16.75 11.79
CA ALA A 351 15.32 16.06 13.05
C ALA A 351 15.12 16.94 14.29
N THR A 352 15.31 18.26 14.17
CA THR A 352 15.20 19.19 15.31
C THR A 352 13.75 19.38 15.78
N PHE A 353 12.75 18.97 14.99
CA PHE A 353 11.36 18.94 15.43
C PHE A 353 11.05 17.80 16.41
N PHE A 354 11.90 16.78 16.48
CA PHE A 354 11.61 15.54 17.22
C PHE A 354 12.63 15.24 18.32
N THR A 355 13.85 15.76 18.26
CA THR A 355 14.89 15.48 19.25
C THR A 355 15.91 16.61 19.36
N ASP A 356 16.46 16.77 20.56
CA ASP A 356 17.58 17.66 20.87
C ASP A 356 18.94 16.94 20.84
N ASP A 357 18.99 15.63 20.52
CA ASP A 357 20.25 14.87 20.43
C ASP A 357 21.03 15.24 19.15
N GLU A 358 22.11 16.01 19.32
CA GLU A 358 22.98 16.46 18.24
C GLU A 358 23.54 15.31 17.39
N GLN A 359 23.79 14.13 17.97
CA GLN A 359 24.31 12.99 17.22
C GLN A 359 23.26 12.46 16.25
N VAL A 360 22.00 12.39 16.69
CA VAL A 360 20.86 11.97 15.86
C VAL A 360 20.60 13.01 14.77
N ILE A 361 20.56 14.30 15.12
CA ILE A 361 20.33 15.40 14.17
C ILE A 361 21.39 15.40 13.06
N ASN A 362 22.67 15.29 13.42
CA ASN A 362 23.78 15.29 12.47
C ASN A 362 23.75 14.04 11.57
N LEU A 363 23.42 12.87 12.14
CA LEU A 363 23.33 11.64 11.37
C LEU A 363 22.19 11.68 10.36
N VAL A 364 20.99 12.11 10.76
CA VAL A 364 19.83 12.29 9.85
C VAL A 364 20.17 13.27 8.74
N SER A 365 20.74 14.43 9.06
CA SER A 365 21.10 15.47 8.08
C SER A 365 22.09 14.94 7.02
N LYS A 366 22.98 14.02 7.39
CA LYS A 366 23.95 13.39 6.49
C LYS A 366 23.38 12.22 5.67
N VAL A 367 22.34 11.55 6.16
CA VAL A 367 21.72 10.38 5.48
C VAL A 367 20.62 10.83 4.52
N LEU A 368 19.86 11.88 4.87
CA LEU A 368 18.74 12.36 4.05
C LEU A 368 19.07 12.62 2.57
N PRO A 369 20.25 13.16 2.20
CA PRO A 369 20.61 13.27 0.78
C PRO A 369 20.60 11.94 0.02
N ILE A 370 20.97 10.83 0.66
CA ILE A 370 20.91 9.48 0.07
C ILE A 370 19.45 9.04 -0.08
N VAL A 371 18.63 9.31 0.93
CA VAL A 371 17.18 9.04 0.90
C VAL A 371 16.51 9.83 -0.23
N CYS A 372 16.90 11.09 -0.45
CA CYS A 372 16.39 11.91 -1.55
C CYS A 372 16.61 11.22 -2.91
N LEU A 373 17.79 10.63 -3.11
CA LEU A 373 18.10 9.87 -4.33
C LEU A 373 17.28 8.58 -4.44
N CYS A 374 17.01 7.90 -3.32
CA CYS A 374 16.14 6.71 -3.30
C CYS A 374 14.73 7.08 -3.80
N GLU A 375 14.24 8.25 -3.41
CA GLU A 375 12.85 8.69 -3.67
C GLU A 375 12.61 9.09 -5.12
N LEU A 376 13.67 9.48 -5.84
CA LEU A 376 13.64 9.65 -7.30
C LEU A 376 13.31 8.33 -8.02
N GLY A 377 13.80 7.20 -7.52
CA GLY A 377 13.49 5.86 -8.04
C GLY A 377 12.17 5.31 -7.52
N ASN A 378 11.88 5.55 -6.24
CA ASN A 378 10.71 5.03 -5.54
C ASN A 378 9.38 5.48 -6.17
N CYS A 379 9.28 6.76 -6.54
CA CYS A 379 8.03 7.31 -7.09
C CYS A 379 7.63 6.65 -8.44
N PRO A 380 8.52 6.57 -9.45
CA PRO A 380 8.28 5.79 -10.66
C PRO A 380 8.06 4.30 -10.40
N GLN A 381 8.88 3.66 -9.54
CA GLN A 381 8.74 2.25 -9.20
C GLN A 381 7.35 1.92 -8.65
N THR A 382 6.89 2.69 -7.66
CA THR A 382 5.58 2.48 -7.03
C THR A 382 4.45 2.69 -8.04
N THR A 383 4.58 3.70 -8.91
CA THR A 383 3.58 4.00 -9.95
C THR A 383 3.49 2.90 -11.00
N VAL A 384 4.63 2.38 -11.47
CA VAL A 384 4.68 1.25 -12.40
C VAL A 384 4.16 -0.03 -11.75
N GLY A 385 4.41 -0.26 -10.45
CA GLY A 385 3.73 -1.32 -9.70
C GLY A 385 2.20 -1.18 -9.74
N GLY A 386 1.68 0.06 -9.73
CA GLY A 386 0.26 0.35 -9.97
C GLY A 386 -0.20 -0.05 -11.37
N VAL A 387 0.59 0.25 -12.40
CA VAL A 387 0.32 -0.19 -13.79
C VAL A 387 0.26 -1.71 -13.88
N LEU A 388 1.23 -2.42 -13.31
CA LEU A 388 1.29 -3.88 -13.34
C LEU A 388 0.09 -4.51 -12.63
N ARG A 389 -0.32 -3.98 -11.47
CA ARG A 389 -1.57 -4.40 -10.80
C ARG A 389 -2.79 -4.13 -11.68
N GLY A 390 -2.96 -2.92 -12.21
CA GLY A 390 -4.07 -2.58 -13.11
C GLY A 390 -4.15 -3.47 -14.36
N SER A 391 -3.01 -3.95 -14.87
CA SER A 391 -2.90 -4.91 -15.97
C SER A 391 -2.99 -6.39 -15.56
N ALA A 392 -3.33 -6.70 -14.31
CA ALA A 392 -3.40 -8.07 -13.77
C ALA A 392 -2.10 -8.87 -13.82
N ARG A 393 -0.95 -8.20 -13.65
CA ARG A 393 0.40 -8.80 -13.63
C ARG A 393 1.20 -8.51 -12.36
N PRO A 394 0.63 -8.65 -11.15
CA PRO A 394 1.34 -8.37 -9.92
C PRO A 394 2.56 -9.29 -9.68
N TRP A 395 2.60 -10.50 -10.27
CA TRP A 395 3.73 -11.43 -10.14
C TRP A 395 5.05 -10.88 -10.69
N VAL A 396 4.99 -10.16 -11.82
CA VAL A 396 6.18 -9.54 -12.43
C VAL A 396 6.79 -8.51 -11.46
N GLY A 397 5.95 -7.65 -10.90
CA GLY A 397 6.40 -6.63 -9.96
C GLY A 397 6.87 -7.22 -8.62
N ALA A 398 6.20 -8.26 -8.11
CA ALA A 398 6.63 -8.97 -6.91
C ALA A 398 8.02 -9.61 -7.08
N SER A 399 8.27 -10.24 -8.24
CA SER A 399 9.55 -10.87 -8.56
C SER A 399 10.68 -9.83 -8.69
N ILE A 400 10.40 -8.69 -9.33
CA ILE A 400 11.34 -7.57 -9.43
C ILE A 400 11.66 -7.02 -8.03
N ASN A 401 10.65 -6.80 -7.18
CA ASN A 401 10.85 -6.32 -5.81
C ASN A 401 11.68 -7.32 -4.99
N ALA A 402 11.39 -8.62 -5.08
CA ALA A 402 12.17 -9.65 -4.39
C ALA A 402 13.65 -9.62 -4.80
N ALA A 403 13.93 -9.58 -6.10
CA ALA A 403 15.30 -9.52 -6.61
C ALA A 403 16.01 -8.21 -6.20
N ALA A 404 15.35 -7.08 -6.38
CA ALA A 404 15.95 -5.77 -6.11
C ALA A 404 16.27 -5.56 -4.63
N PHE A 405 15.31 -5.82 -3.72
CA PHE A 405 15.50 -5.56 -2.30
C PHE A 405 16.32 -6.65 -1.60
N TYR A 406 16.12 -7.93 -1.93
CA TYR A 406 16.73 -9.03 -1.17
C TYR A 406 17.97 -9.62 -1.84
N ALA A 407 18.00 -9.76 -3.17
CA ALA A 407 19.17 -10.32 -3.85
C ALA A 407 20.28 -9.29 -4.07
N ILE A 408 19.95 -8.00 -4.13
CA ILE A 408 20.91 -6.91 -4.40
C ILE A 408 20.97 -5.93 -3.22
N GLY A 409 19.83 -5.34 -2.85
CA GLY A 409 19.74 -4.32 -1.81
C GLY A 409 20.32 -4.75 -0.47
N LEU A 410 19.87 -5.90 0.03
CA LEU A 410 20.27 -6.41 1.35
C LEU A 410 21.77 -6.75 1.41
N PRO A 411 22.37 -7.51 0.46
CA PRO A 411 23.82 -7.72 0.43
C PRO A 411 24.62 -6.41 0.38
N VAL A 412 24.23 -5.46 -0.47
CA VAL A 412 24.92 -4.15 -0.56
C VAL A 412 24.79 -3.38 0.74
N ALA A 413 23.61 -3.37 1.37
CA ALA A 413 23.38 -2.74 2.67
C ALA A 413 24.32 -3.31 3.73
N LEU A 414 24.44 -4.64 3.82
CA LEU A 414 25.29 -5.32 4.80
C LEU A 414 26.78 -5.01 4.57
N VAL A 415 27.27 -5.11 3.33
CA VAL A 415 28.67 -4.83 2.98
C VAL A 415 29.03 -3.36 3.25
N MET A 416 28.12 -2.43 2.92
CA MET A 416 28.39 -1.01 3.12
C MET A 416 28.27 -0.58 4.59
N ALA A 417 27.41 -1.23 5.38
CA ALA A 417 27.14 -0.83 6.75
C ALA A 417 28.16 -1.36 7.77
N PHE A 418 28.59 -2.61 7.64
CA PHE A 418 29.43 -3.28 8.65
C PHE A 418 30.94 -3.06 8.44
N PRO A 419 31.75 -3.11 9.52
CA PRO A 419 33.20 -2.89 9.46
C PRO A 419 33.96 -3.91 8.62
N PHE A 420 33.42 -5.12 8.45
CA PHE A 420 33.98 -6.15 7.57
C PHE A 420 34.00 -5.72 6.09
N GLY A 421 33.12 -4.79 5.70
CA GLY A 421 33.18 -4.11 4.40
C GLY A 421 33.71 -2.69 4.52
N PHE A 422 32.84 -1.69 4.44
CA PHE A 422 33.24 -0.26 4.46
C PHE A 422 33.00 0.46 5.79
N GLY A 423 32.15 -0.09 6.67
CA GLY A 423 31.89 0.49 7.99
C GLY A 423 31.15 1.84 7.98
N PHE A 424 30.32 2.14 6.97
CA PHE A 424 29.57 3.41 6.90
C PHE A 424 28.35 3.48 7.84
N GLY A 425 28.06 2.42 8.59
CA GLY A 425 26.94 2.36 9.53
C GLY A 425 25.60 2.60 8.84
N LEU A 426 24.76 3.49 9.40
CA LEU A 426 23.43 3.79 8.86
C LEU A 426 23.48 4.32 7.41
N LYS A 427 24.52 5.07 7.04
CA LYS A 427 24.69 5.52 5.64
C LYS A 427 24.85 4.34 4.69
N GLY A 428 25.58 3.30 5.13
CA GLY A 428 25.78 2.10 4.34
C GLY A 428 24.47 1.34 4.08
N LEU A 429 23.59 1.27 5.07
CA LEU A 429 22.27 0.67 4.90
C LEU A 429 21.45 1.42 3.84
N TRP A 430 21.46 2.75 3.86
CA TRP A 430 20.75 3.56 2.87
C TRP A 430 21.40 3.54 1.48
N LEU A 431 22.70 3.29 1.36
CA LEU A 431 23.33 2.99 0.06
C LEU A 431 22.85 1.66 -0.51
N GLY A 432 22.62 0.65 0.33
CA GLY A 432 21.97 -0.59 -0.08
C GLY A 432 20.52 -0.39 -0.52
N MET A 433 19.75 0.44 0.20
CA MET A 433 18.42 0.88 -0.25
C MET A 433 18.48 1.58 -1.61
N LEU A 434 19.45 2.47 -1.83
CA LEU A 434 19.63 3.15 -3.11
C LEU A 434 19.92 2.15 -4.25
N ALA A 435 20.77 1.16 -4.01
CA ALA A 435 21.06 0.09 -4.99
C ALA A 435 19.81 -0.74 -5.31
N ALA A 436 18.99 -1.06 -4.29
CA ALA A 436 17.71 -1.72 -4.47
C ALA A 436 16.78 -0.88 -5.35
N GLN A 437 16.62 0.41 -5.03
CA GLN A 437 15.74 1.32 -5.74
C GLN A 437 16.14 1.52 -7.20
N ILE A 438 17.44 1.66 -7.49
CA ILE A 438 17.96 1.74 -8.86
C ILE A 438 17.63 0.47 -9.65
N THR A 439 17.86 -0.69 -9.05
CA THR A 439 17.57 -1.97 -9.72
C THR A 439 16.07 -2.14 -9.95
N CYS A 440 15.27 -1.81 -8.94
CA CYS A 440 13.83 -1.95 -8.97
C CYS A 440 13.21 -1.05 -10.04
N VAL A 441 13.59 0.23 -10.09
CA VAL A 441 13.05 1.17 -11.10
C VAL A 441 13.44 0.74 -12.51
N ILE A 442 14.68 0.26 -12.73
CA ILE A 442 15.10 -0.25 -14.05
C ILE A 442 14.25 -1.48 -14.43
N GLY A 443 14.09 -2.45 -13.52
CA GLY A 443 13.29 -3.64 -13.76
C GLY A 443 11.82 -3.31 -14.05
N MET A 444 11.21 -2.43 -13.27
CA MET A 444 9.84 -1.95 -13.46
C MET A 444 9.67 -1.24 -14.81
N MET A 445 10.60 -0.38 -15.20
CA MET A 445 10.58 0.32 -16.49
C MET A 445 10.67 -0.64 -17.67
N VAL A 446 11.54 -1.66 -17.59
CA VAL A 446 11.63 -2.72 -18.60
C VAL A 446 10.32 -3.51 -18.66
N ALA A 447 9.75 -3.89 -17.52
CA ALA A 447 8.48 -4.61 -17.46
C ALA A 447 7.35 -3.81 -18.12
N MET A 448 7.25 -2.51 -17.84
CA MET A 448 6.26 -1.61 -18.43
C MET A 448 6.45 -1.46 -19.95
N TYR A 449 7.69 -1.34 -20.43
CA TYR A 449 7.98 -1.23 -21.86
C TYR A 449 7.61 -2.50 -22.64
N ARG A 450 7.70 -3.67 -21.99
CA ARG A 450 7.37 -4.98 -22.56
C ARG A 450 5.87 -5.32 -22.51
N ILE A 451 5.02 -4.43 -22.00
CA ILE A 451 3.57 -4.68 -21.99
C ILE A 451 3.02 -4.58 -23.41
N ASP A 452 2.47 -5.70 -23.89
CA ASP A 452 1.62 -5.72 -25.07
C ASP A 452 0.18 -5.38 -24.65
N TRP A 453 -0.21 -4.14 -24.90
CA TRP A 453 -1.49 -3.61 -24.46
C TRP A 453 -2.69 -4.30 -25.11
N GLU A 454 -2.57 -4.78 -26.35
CA GLU A 454 -3.65 -5.50 -27.03
C GLU A 454 -3.88 -6.86 -26.35
N LEU A 455 -2.81 -7.60 -26.10
CA LEU A 455 -2.86 -8.86 -25.35
C LEU A 455 -3.42 -8.69 -23.94
N GLU A 456 -3.05 -7.62 -23.23
CA GLU A 456 -3.59 -7.37 -21.88
C GLU A 456 -5.08 -6.98 -21.93
N ALA A 457 -5.57 -6.37 -23.00
CA ALA A 457 -7.01 -6.10 -23.17
C ALA A 457 -7.80 -7.39 -23.43
N GLU A 458 -7.23 -8.33 -24.19
CA GLU A 458 -7.79 -9.67 -24.36
C GLU A 458 -7.84 -10.43 -23.02
N ARG A 459 -6.74 -10.42 -22.26
CA ARG A 459 -6.70 -11.04 -20.92
C ARG A 459 -7.69 -10.40 -19.95
N ALA A 460 -7.89 -9.08 -20.00
CA ALA A 460 -8.88 -8.40 -19.19
C ALA A 460 -10.31 -8.83 -19.53
N ARG A 461 -10.58 -9.12 -20.81
CA ARG A 461 -11.86 -9.70 -21.25
C ARG A 461 -12.06 -11.10 -20.68
N ASP A 462 -11.03 -11.96 -20.75
CA ASP A 462 -11.07 -13.31 -20.18
C ASP A 462 -11.18 -13.31 -18.65
N LEU A 463 -10.59 -12.32 -17.97
CA LEU A 463 -10.72 -12.17 -16.52
C LEU A 463 -12.18 -11.86 -16.13
N THR A 464 -12.90 -11.10 -16.98
CA THR A 464 -14.23 -10.55 -16.72
C THR A 464 -15.39 -11.32 -17.37
N SER A 465 -15.11 -12.30 -18.25
CA SER A 465 -16.12 -13.16 -18.86
C SER A 465 -16.62 -14.27 -17.91
N LEU A 466 -17.90 -14.60 -18.06
CA LEU A 466 -18.46 -15.88 -17.64
C LEU A 466 -18.46 -16.74 -18.90
N ASP A 467 -17.78 -17.89 -18.92
CA ASP A 467 -17.62 -18.73 -20.12
C ASP A 467 -18.93 -19.48 -20.48
N GLU A 468 -20.04 -18.76 -20.68
CA GLU A 468 -21.23 -19.31 -21.35
C GLU A 468 -21.07 -19.35 -22.89
N CYS A 469 -19.92 -18.91 -23.42
CA CYS A 469 -19.64 -18.85 -24.86
C CYS A 469 -18.36 -19.59 -25.30
N ARG A 470 -17.87 -20.56 -24.50
CA ARG A 470 -16.79 -21.46 -24.96
C ARG A 470 -17.33 -22.86 -25.16
N SER A 471 -17.70 -23.16 -26.41
CA SER A 471 -17.80 -24.54 -26.90
C SER A 471 -16.48 -25.28 -26.63
N ASP A 472 -16.61 -26.52 -26.15
CA ASP A 472 -15.55 -27.46 -25.79
C ASP A 472 -14.27 -27.36 -26.65
N GLY A 473 -13.12 -27.09 -26.01
CA GLY A 473 -11.81 -27.37 -26.62
C GLY A 473 -10.64 -26.44 -26.26
N GLU A 474 -10.87 -25.27 -25.64
CA GLU A 474 -9.82 -24.25 -25.45
C GLU A 474 -9.46 -23.90 -24.00
N ALA A 475 -10.31 -24.19 -23.01
CA ALA A 475 -10.01 -23.92 -21.60
C ALA A 475 -8.78 -24.68 -21.08
N GLY A 476 -8.52 -25.89 -21.61
CA GLY A 476 -7.32 -26.68 -21.30
C GLY A 476 -6.03 -26.17 -21.96
N ARG A 477 -6.12 -25.38 -23.04
CA ARG A 477 -4.93 -24.88 -23.76
C ARG A 477 -4.35 -23.61 -23.16
N LEU A 478 -5.10 -22.91 -22.31
CA LEU A 478 -4.70 -21.62 -21.74
C LEU A 478 -3.90 -21.77 -20.45
N ILE A 479 -4.21 -22.74 -19.58
CA ILE A 479 -3.33 -23.06 -18.44
C ILE A 479 -1.96 -23.53 -18.97
N SER A 480 -1.95 -24.36 -20.03
CA SER A 480 -0.71 -24.76 -20.68
C SER A 480 0.03 -23.63 -21.40
N ARG A 481 -0.65 -22.57 -21.90
CA ARG A 481 0.00 -21.43 -22.59
C ARG A 481 0.48 -20.33 -21.65
N VAL A 482 -0.16 -20.18 -20.50
CA VAL A 482 0.34 -19.32 -19.41
C VAL A 482 1.57 -19.96 -18.77
N GLU A 483 1.60 -21.29 -18.63
CA GLU A 483 2.79 -22.03 -18.18
C GLU A 483 3.89 -22.14 -19.25
N SER A 484 3.55 -22.20 -20.56
CA SER A 484 4.55 -22.41 -21.63
C SER A 484 5.34 -21.16 -22.07
N PHE A 485 5.12 -19.99 -21.46
CA PHE A 485 5.83 -18.75 -21.80
C PHE A 485 6.61 -18.13 -20.63
N GLU A 486 6.73 -18.86 -19.51
CA GLU A 486 7.66 -18.55 -18.41
C GLU A 486 9.04 -19.25 -18.59
N GLY A 487 9.43 -19.52 -19.84
CA GLY A 487 10.77 -19.98 -20.22
C GLY A 487 11.65 -18.85 -20.74
#